data_AF-A0A4S2EFL5-F1
#
_entry.id   AF-A0A4S2EFL5-F1
#
_cell.length_a   1.000
_cell.length_b   1.000
_cell.length_c   1.000
_cell.angle_alpha   90.00
_cell.angle_beta   90.00
_cell.angle_gamma   90.00
#
_symmetry.space_group_name_H-M   'P 1'
#
loop_
_entity.id
_entity.type
_entity.pdbx_description
1 polymer ?
#
loop_
_entity_poly.entity_id
_entity_poly.type
_entity_poly.pdbx_seq_one_letter_code
_entity_poly.pdbx_strand_id
1 'polypeptide(L)' 'MARGKLALWYNKIEKLGYGCLRTVTNTMQNYYETILNYFVNRETNAFAESFNAKIKAFRAQFRGVGDIPFFIFRLCKLTV' A
#
# COMPACT_ATOMS: atom_id res chain seq x y z
N MET A 1 19.44 -7.97 -3.38
CA MET A 1 18.85 -8.28 -4.70
C MET A 1 17.39 -8.67 -4.55
N ALA A 2 16.45 -7.75 -4.75
CA ALA A 2 15.01 -8.02 -4.63
C ALA A 2 14.50 -9.03 -5.67
N ARG A 3 15.05 -8.97 -6.89
CA ARG A 3 14.78 -9.93 -8.00
C ARG A 3 14.92 -11.39 -7.57
N GLY A 4 16.05 -11.74 -6.96
CA GLY A 4 16.33 -13.14 -6.56
C GLY A 4 15.38 -13.66 -5.49
N LYS A 5 15.00 -12.82 -4.51
CA LYS A 5 14.02 -13.21 -3.48
C LYS A 5 12.62 -13.40 -4.07
N LEU A 6 12.23 -12.54 -5.02
CA LEU A 6 10.93 -12.62 -5.67
C LEU A 6 10.84 -13.85 -6.58
N ALA A 7 11.92 -14.21 -7.29
CA ALA A 7 12.00 -15.45 -8.07
C ALA A 7 11.85 -16.70 -7.19
N LEU A 8 12.53 -16.75 -6.03
CA LEU A 8 12.37 -17.85 -5.07
C LEU A 8 10.94 -17.95 -4.51
N TRP A 9 10.25 -16.82 -4.36
CA TRP A 9 8.85 -16.79 -3.93
C TRP A 9 7.91 -17.34 -5.00
N TYR A 10 8.10 -16.98 -6.27
CA TYR A 10 7.33 -17.56 -7.38
C TYR A 10 7.48 -19.09 -7.45
N ASN A 11 8.71 -19.60 -7.29
CA ASN A 11 8.97 -21.05 -7.26
C ASN A 11 8.23 -21.77 -6.11
N LYS A 12 8.02 -21.10 -4.97
CA LYS A 12 7.25 -21.66 -3.86
C LYS A 12 5.75 -21.68 -4.17
N ILE A 13 5.22 -20.64 -4.80
CA ILE A 13 3.81 -20.57 -5.18
C ILE A 13 3.47 -21.61 -6.26
N GLU A 14 4.38 -21.80 -7.21
CA GLU A 14 4.24 -22.83 -8.24
C GLU A 14 4.11 -24.22 -7.62
N LYS A 15 4.96 -24.54 -6.64
CA LYS A 15 4.90 -25.80 -5.87
C LYS A 15 3.62 -25.95 -5.05
N LEU A 16 3.01 -24.85 -4.63
CA LEU A 16 1.75 -24.83 -3.87
C LEU A 16 0.51 -24.88 -4.79
N GLY A 17 0.71 -24.84 -6.11
CA GLY A 17 -0.37 -25.02 -7.09
C GLY A 17 -1.35 -23.85 -7.19
N TYR A 18 -0.85 -22.59 -7.19
CA TYR A 18 -1.51 -21.32 -7.55
C TYR A 18 -2.96 -21.01 -7.06
N GLY A 19 -3.69 -21.90 -6.40
CA GLY A 19 -5.16 -21.84 -6.30
C GLY A 19 -5.68 -20.57 -5.65
N CYS A 20 -5.30 -20.33 -4.38
CA CYS A 20 -5.72 -19.15 -3.64
C CYS A 20 -4.90 -17.88 -3.96
N LEU A 21 -3.76 -18.03 -4.64
CA LEU A 21 -2.82 -16.94 -4.90
C LEU A 21 -2.81 -16.46 -6.35
N ARG A 22 -3.55 -17.09 -7.27
CA ARG A 22 -3.54 -16.78 -8.70
C ARG A 22 -3.72 -15.28 -8.99
N THR A 23 -4.69 -14.63 -8.35
CA THR A 23 -4.94 -13.19 -8.51
C THR A 23 -3.76 -12.34 -8.02
N VAL A 24 -3.13 -12.75 -6.90
CA VAL A 24 -1.96 -12.08 -6.35
C VAL A 24 -0.76 -12.27 -7.27
N THR A 25 -0.54 -13.49 -7.76
CA THR A 25 0.53 -13.82 -8.72
C THR A 25 0.40 -13.01 -10.01
N ASN A 26 -0.80 -12.93 -10.58
CA ASN A 26 -1.07 -12.15 -11.80
C ASN A 26 -0.79 -10.66 -11.57
N THR A 27 -1.23 -10.11 -10.44
CA THR A 27 -0.95 -8.71 -10.07
C THR A 27 0.56 -8.47 -9.91
N MET A 28 1.25 -9.36 -9.21
CA MET A 28 2.70 -9.26 -9.00
C MET A 28 3.50 -9.35 -10.31
N GLN A 29 3.00 -10.11 -11.30
CA GLN A 29 3.60 -10.18 -12.64
C GLN A 29 3.35 -8.89 -13.42
N ASN A 30 2.11 -8.39 -13.42
CA ASN A 30 1.73 -7.17 -14.13
C ASN A 30 2.51 -5.93 -13.65
N TYR A 31 2.85 -5.87 -12.36
CA TYR A 31 3.57 -4.74 -11.75
C TYR A 31 5.02 -5.08 -11.35
N TYR A 32 5.59 -6.13 -11.95
CA TYR A 32 6.90 -6.67 -11.55
C TYR A 32 8.01 -5.61 -11.56
N GLU A 33 8.08 -4.78 -12.60
CA GLU A 33 9.09 -3.72 -12.70
C GLU A 33 8.89 -2.61 -11.66
N THR A 34 7.65 -2.17 -11.44
CA THR A 34 7.32 -1.16 -10.42
C THR A 34 7.70 -1.66 -9.03
N ILE A 35 7.41 -2.91 -8.71
CA ILE A 35 7.78 -3.56 -7.44
C ILE A 35 9.30 -3.62 -7.30
N LEU A 36 10.03 -3.93 -8.36
CA LEU A 36 11.49 -3.97 -8.30
C LEU A 36 12.10 -2.58 -8.12
N ASN A 37 11.57 -1.58 -8.82
CA ASN A 37 12.02 -0.20 -8.74
C ASN A 37 11.83 0.39 -7.34
N TYR A 38 10.78 -0.04 -6.62
CA TYR A 38 10.60 0.30 -5.20
C TYR A 38 11.81 -0.12 -4.34
N PHE A 39 12.40 -1.30 -4.56
CA PHE A 39 13.56 -1.76 -3.79
C PHE A 39 14.88 -1.08 -4.18
N VAL A 40 14.89 -0.32 -5.29
CA VAL A 40 16.04 0.49 -5.72
C VAL A 40 15.93 1.90 -5.16
N ASN A 41 14.83 2.59 -5.46
CA ASN A 41 14.66 4.01 -5.12
C ASN A 41 14.07 4.24 -3.73
N ARG A 42 13.44 3.21 -3.12
CA ARG A 42 12.70 3.31 -1.85
C ARG A 42 11.68 4.45 -1.80
N GLU A 43 11.20 4.88 -2.95
CA GLU A 43 10.05 5.78 -3.08
C GLU A 43 8.86 5.09 -2.43
N THR A 44 8.58 5.46 -1.17
CA THR A 44 7.58 4.79 -0.35
C THR A 44 6.34 5.67 -0.27
N ASN A 45 5.19 5.11 -0.67
CA ASN A 45 3.90 5.72 -0.42
C ASN A 45 3.50 5.67 1.07
N ALA A 46 4.40 5.22 1.96
CA ALA A 46 4.15 5.03 3.39
C ALA A 46 3.70 6.33 4.09
N PHE A 47 4.25 7.48 3.68
CA PHE A 47 3.78 8.78 4.17
C PHE A 47 2.32 9.04 3.76
N ALA A 48 1.96 8.82 2.49
CA ALA A 48 0.58 9.00 2.04
C ALA A 48 -0.38 7.96 2.64
N GLU A 49 0.07 6.71 2.81
CA GLU A 49 -0.72 5.64 3.45
C GLU A 49 -0.99 5.93 4.92
N SER A 50 0.03 6.35 5.67
CA SER A 50 -0.10 6.76 7.07
C SER A 50 -0.97 8.02 7.20
N PHE A 51 -0.84 8.97 6.29
CA PHE A 51 -1.71 10.14 6.23
C PHE A 51 -3.18 9.73 5.97
N ASN A 52 -3.43 8.90 4.96
CA ASN A 52 -4.77 8.37 4.65
C ASN A 52 -5.37 7.59 5.82
N ALA A 53 -4.54 6.86 6.59
CA ALA A 53 -4.97 6.17 7.81
C ALA A 53 -5.40 7.17 8.90
N LYS A 54 -4.61 8.24 9.14
CA LYS A 54 -4.97 9.31 10.08
C LYS A 54 -6.30 9.99 9.68
N ILE A 55 -6.51 10.25 8.38
CA ILE A 55 -7.77 10.80 7.85
C ILE A 55 -8.95 9.87 8.11
N LYS A 56 -8.81 8.57 7.81
CA LYS A 56 -9.86 7.58 8.06
C LYS A 56 -10.22 7.50 9.54
N ALA A 57 -9.23 7.47 10.42
CA ALA A 57 -9.43 7.46 11.86
C ALA A 57 -10.17 8.72 12.35
N PHE A 58 -9.77 9.90 11.85
CA PHE A 58 -10.43 11.15 12.16
C PHE A 58 -11.90 11.14 11.71
N ARG A 59 -12.19 10.74 10.47
CA ARG A 59 -13.58 10.61 9.96
C ARG A 59 -14.42 9.64 10.79
N ALA A 60 -13.84 8.54 11.26
CA ALA A 60 -14.53 7.55 12.08
C ALA A 60 -14.94 8.13 13.45
N GLN A 61 -14.09 8.94 14.07
CA GLN A 61 -14.38 9.60 15.36
C GLN A 61 -15.60 10.53 15.28
N PHE A 62 -15.73 11.27 14.17
CA PHE A 62 -16.81 12.23 13.96
C PHE A 62 -18.01 11.65 13.19
N ARG A 63 -18.03 10.32 12.95
CA ARG A 63 -19.05 9.62 12.14
C ARG A 63 -19.32 10.28 10.78
N GLY A 64 -18.29 10.87 10.18
CA GLY A 64 -18.39 11.62 8.93
C GLY A 64 -17.72 12.99 9.00
N VAL A 65 -18.10 13.86 8.06
CA VAL A 65 -17.60 15.24 7.96
C VAL A 65 -18.81 16.15 7.79
N GLY A 66 -19.17 16.86 8.86
CA GLY A 66 -20.27 17.83 8.85
C GLY A 66 -19.82 19.26 8.55
N ASP A 67 -18.63 19.63 9.02
CA ASP A 67 -18.03 20.96 8.84
C ASP A 67 -16.72 20.84 8.05
N ILE A 68 -16.77 21.24 6.78
CA ILE A 68 -15.65 21.14 5.84
C ILE A 68 -14.49 22.09 6.23
N PRO A 69 -14.73 23.39 6.53
CA PRO A 69 -13.69 24.27 7.06
C PRO A 69 -12.96 23.72 8.30
N PHE A 70 -13.70 23.24 9.31
CA PHE A 70 -13.12 22.66 10.51
C PHE A 70 -12.33 21.37 10.22
N PHE A 71 -12.87 20.53 9.34
CA PHE A 71 -12.20 19.31 8.90
C PHE A 71 -10.85 19.61 8.24
N ILE A 72 -10.79 20.59 7.32
CA ILE A 72 -9.54 21.01 6.66
C ILE A 72 -8.55 21.58 7.67
N PHE A 73 -9.01 22.43 8.60
CA PHE A 73 -8.16 22.96 9.67
C PHE A 73 -7.51 21.86 10.51
N ARG A 74 -8.26 20.81 10.86
CA ARG A 74 -7.75 19.66 11.62
C ARG A 74 -6.85 18.75 10.78
N LEU A 75 -7.13 18.59 9.48
CA LEU A 75 -6.27 17.84 8.56
C LEU A 75 -4.86 18.43 8.47
N CYS A 76 -4.75 19.76 8.36
CA CYS A 76 -3.46 20.45 8.33
C CYS A 76 -2.61 20.24 9.60
N LYS A 77 -3.23 19.78 10.71
CA LYS A 77 -2.53 19.46 11.96
C LYS A 77 -2.13 17.97 12.07
N LEU A 78 -2.54 17.12 11.14
CA LEU A 78 -2.19 15.69 11.13
C LEU A 78 -0.89 15.37 10.35
N THR A 79 -0.37 16.34 9.60
CA THR A 79 0.85 16.25 8.77
C THR A 79 2.16 16.48 9.52
N VAL A 80 2.17 16.35 10.85
CA VAL A 80 3.38 16.36 11.70
C VAL A 80 3.46 15.05 12.49
#